data_AF-A0A7S1P0Z1-F1
#
_entry.id   AF-A0A7S1P0Z1-F1
#
_cell.length_a   1.000
_cell.length_b   1.000
_cell.length_c   1.000
_cell.angle_alpha   90.00
_cell.angle_beta   90.00
_cell.angle_gamma   90.00
#
_symmetry.space_group_name_H-M   'P 1'
#
loop_
_entity.id
_entity.type
_entity.pdbx_description
1 polymer ?
#
loop_
_entity_poly.entity_id
_entity_poly.type
_entity_poly.pdbx_seq_one_letter_code
_entity_poly.pdbx_strand_id
1 'polypeptide(L)'
;REQDNVPSSRSLGMPLPFPFEQFPPIRAVIGYGSAVFDQHGLQDGGLSNRLLDFLFVVKDPEAWHRDNVASNGGDYSFISRFRSDRVAQFQRLGVSKVYFNTMVPLDDGRQYCKYGVVSEEDLREDIDTWSSLYVAGRLHKPFLCFSSSEQPMDDLEGLFERNRLAAVRAALLLHGPEVSVGQLLQAICGLSYGGDIRVGIAEKPGKVKGIVSAQGLELLSLYLPLLRSALVLPPDTHISHPHPHHQHTMADTPHQHTEADPHATEEET
;
A
#
# COMPACT_ATOMS: atom_id res chain seq x y z
N ARG A 1 35.99 -6.41 -4.01
CA ARG A 1 34.85 -5.97 -4.83
C ARG A 1 33.83 -7.11 -4.80
N GLU A 2 33.20 -7.30 -3.66
CA GLU A 2 32.05 -8.20 -3.53
C GLU A 2 30.83 -7.38 -3.90
N GLN A 3 30.18 -7.74 -5.00
CA GLN A 3 28.83 -7.27 -5.28
C GLN A 3 27.92 -8.07 -4.35
N ASP A 4 27.47 -7.43 -3.27
CA ASP A 4 26.36 -7.91 -2.45
C ASP A 4 25.14 -8.06 -3.36
N ASN A 5 24.91 -9.30 -3.78
CA ASN A 5 23.74 -9.72 -4.53
C ASN A 5 22.56 -9.73 -3.56
N VAL A 6 22.04 -8.55 -3.26
CA VAL A 6 20.76 -8.39 -2.54
C VAL A 6 19.69 -9.01 -3.45
N PRO A 7 18.96 -10.05 -3.02
CA PRO A 7 17.96 -10.66 -3.88
C PRO A 7 16.88 -9.61 -4.17
N SER A 8 16.81 -9.17 -5.43
CA SER A 8 15.61 -8.55 -5.99
C SER A 8 14.43 -9.44 -5.63
N SER A 9 13.30 -8.84 -5.24
CA SER A 9 12.10 -9.53 -4.76
C SER A 9 11.70 -10.66 -5.70
N ARG A 10 12.24 -11.86 -5.48
CA ARG A 10 11.69 -13.07 -6.05
C ARG A 10 10.36 -13.22 -5.34
N SER A 11 9.28 -12.88 -6.05
CA SER A 11 8.02 -13.58 -5.83
C SER A 11 8.39 -15.04 -5.67
N LEU A 12 8.17 -15.63 -4.50
CA LEU A 12 8.35 -17.06 -4.34
C LEU A 12 7.56 -17.69 -5.49
N GLY A 13 8.26 -18.31 -6.44
CA GLY A 13 7.70 -19.08 -7.56
C GLY A 13 7.07 -20.38 -7.05
N MET A 14 6.39 -20.30 -5.91
CA MET A 14 5.60 -21.36 -5.34
C MET A 14 4.27 -21.35 -6.08
N PRO A 15 3.83 -22.48 -6.65
CA PRO A 15 2.48 -22.56 -7.20
C PRO A 15 1.51 -22.26 -6.07
N LEU A 16 0.68 -21.24 -6.26
CA LEU A 16 -0.47 -21.03 -5.37
C LEU A 16 -1.30 -22.32 -5.45
N PRO A 17 -1.58 -23.01 -4.32
CA PRO A 17 -2.31 -24.27 -4.31
C PRO A 17 -3.79 -23.99 -4.59
N PHE A 18 -4.10 -23.71 -5.85
CA PHE A 18 -5.43 -23.30 -6.27
C PHE A 18 -5.64 -23.68 -7.73
N PRO A 19 -6.73 -24.39 -8.06
CA PRO A 19 -7.00 -24.87 -9.41
C PRO A 19 -7.53 -23.71 -10.29
N PHE A 20 -6.68 -22.73 -10.62
CA PHE A 20 -7.09 -21.58 -11.43
C PHE A 20 -7.61 -21.98 -12.82
N GLU A 21 -7.28 -23.19 -13.27
CA GLU A 21 -7.76 -23.79 -14.52
C GLU A 21 -9.30 -23.91 -14.58
N GLN A 22 -9.99 -23.92 -13.44
CA GLN A 22 -11.47 -23.97 -13.41
C GLN A 22 -12.14 -22.62 -13.76
N PHE A 23 -11.37 -21.53 -13.80
CA PHE A 23 -11.88 -20.20 -14.09
C PHE A 23 -11.64 -19.80 -15.55
N PRO A 24 -12.46 -18.89 -16.12
CA PRO A 24 -12.14 -18.28 -17.42
C PRO A 24 -10.78 -17.55 -17.37
N PRO A 25 -10.17 -17.22 -18.51
CA PRO A 25 -8.81 -16.71 -18.58
C PRO A 25 -8.50 -15.55 -17.61
N ILE A 26 -7.46 -15.74 -16.79
CA ILE A 26 -6.93 -14.77 -15.83
C ILE A 26 -5.54 -14.35 -16.29
N ARG A 27 -5.22 -13.05 -16.23
CA ARG A 27 -3.89 -12.53 -16.61
C ARG A 27 -2.90 -12.58 -15.47
N ALA A 28 -3.36 -12.21 -14.28
CA ALA A 28 -2.58 -12.32 -13.06
C ALA A 28 -3.49 -12.65 -11.87
N VAL A 29 -2.95 -13.41 -10.93
CA VAL A 29 -3.56 -13.68 -9.63
C VAL A 29 -2.69 -13.03 -8.57
N ILE A 30 -3.32 -12.27 -7.68
CA ILE A 30 -2.66 -11.69 -6.52
C ILE A 30 -3.27 -12.32 -5.28
N GLY A 31 -2.48 -13.15 -4.58
CA GLY A 31 -2.85 -13.77 -3.32
C GLY A 31 -2.37 -12.92 -2.15
N TYR A 32 -3.23 -12.68 -1.17
CA TYR A 32 -2.91 -11.75 -0.09
C TYR A 32 -3.61 -12.10 1.23
N GLY A 33 -3.17 -11.47 2.32
CA GLY A 33 -3.75 -11.68 3.66
C GLY A 33 -2.96 -12.71 4.46
N SER A 34 -3.18 -12.76 5.77
CA SER A 34 -2.39 -13.60 6.67
C SER A 34 -2.51 -15.09 6.35
N ALA A 35 -3.68 -15.54 5.89
CA ALA A 35 -3.90 -16.95 5.53
C ALA A 35 -3.02 -17.42 4.35
N VAL A 36 -2.67 -16.54 3.41
CA VAL A 36 -1.79 -16.86 2.28
C VAL A 36 -0.34 -17.05 2.73
N PHE A 37 0.11 -16.28 3.73
CA PHE A 37 1.48 -16.35 4.25
C PHE A 37 1.65 -17.43 5.33
N ASP A 38 0.59 -17.73 6.10
CA ASP A 38 0.60 -18.73 7.18
C ASP A 38 0.58 -20.20 6.67
N GLN A 39 0.36 -20.44 5.37
CA GLN A 39 0.49 -21.78 4.75
C GLN A 39 1.86 -22.42 4.98
N HIS A 40 2.88 -21.62 5.28
CA HIS A 40 4.25 -22.08 5.46
C HIS A 40 4.62 -22.45 6.91
N GLY A 41 3.71 -22.26 7.88
CA GLY A 41 4.04 -22.38 9.32
C GLY A 41 3.19 -23.37 10.13
N LEU A 42 2.13 -23.96 9.57
CA LEU A 42 1.21 -24.81 10.35
C LEU A 42 1.18 -26.23 9.79
N GLN A 43 1.93 -27.11 10.44
CA GLN A 43 1.67 -28.54 10.41
C GLN A 43 0.39 -28.80 11.24
N ASP A 44 -0.59 -29.44 10.62
CA ASP A 44 -1.79 -30.05 11.21
C ASP A 44 -2.83 -29.12 11.90
N GLY A 45 -3.97 -28.94 11.21
CA GLY A 45 -5.28 -28.65 11.84
C GLY A 45 -5.77 -27.19 11.88
N GLY A 46 -4.91 -26.20 11.61
CA GLY A 46 -5.27 -24.77 11.72
C GLY A 46 -5.73 -24.06 10.44
N LEU A 47 -5.58 -24.69 9.27
CA LEU A 47 -5.91 -24.10 7.96
C LEU A 47 -7.40 -24.16 7.63
N SER A 48 -8.13 -25.15 8.16
CA SER A 48 -9.49 -25.54 7.75
C SER A 48 -10.61 -24.51 8.00
N ASN A 49 -10.27 -23.27 8.35
CA ASN A 49 -11.25 -22.22 8.61
C ASN A 49 -10.82 -20.80 8.21
N ARG A 50 -9.61 -20.59 7.68
CA ARG A 50 -9.13 -19.25 7.31
C ARG A 50 -9.33 -18.99 5.83
N LEU A 51 -10.12 -17.97 5.50
CA LEU A 51 -10.41 -17.58 4.12
C LEU A 51 -9.13 -17.12 3.40
N LEU A 52 -8.82 -17.71 2.25
CA LEU A 52 -7.76 -17.21 1.37
C LEU A 52 -8.31 -16.05 0.53
N ASP A 53 -7.61 -14.92 0.50
CA ASP A 53 -8.02 -13.78 -0.31
C ASP A 53 -7.19 -13.70 -1.61
N PHE A 54 -7.90 -13.61 -2.73
CA PHE A 54 -7.33 -13.45 -4.06
C PHE A 54 -7.90 -12.24 -4.79
N LEU A 55 -7.12 -11.69 -5.72
CA LEU A 55 -7.57 -10.75 -6.72
C LEU A 55 -7.17 -11.28 -8.10
N PHE A 56 -8.16 -11.47 -8.96
CA PHE A 56 -8.00 -11.89 -10.34
C PHE A 56 -8.00 -10.65 -11.23
N VAL A 57 -6.91 -10.51 -11.97
CA VAL A 57 -6.78 -9.46 -12.98
C VAL A 57 -7.16 -10.05 -14.32
N VAL A 58 -8.18 -9.48 -14.95
CA VAL A 58 -8.77 -9.98 -16.19
C VAL A 58 -8.77 -8.90 -17.25
N LYS A 59 -8.82 -9.31 -18.53
CA LYS A 59 -8.85 -8.34 -19.64
C LYS A 59 -10.19 -7.63 -19.75
N ASP A 60 -11.28 -8.39 -19.66
CA ASP A 60 -12.65 -7.89 -19.78
C ASP A 60 -13.51 -8.54 -18.68
N PRO A 61 -13.80 -7.82 -17.57
CA PRO A 61 -14.62 -8.35 -16.50
C PRO A 61 -16.03 -8.74 -16.93
N GLU A 62 -16.61 -8.09 -17.94
CA GLU A 62 -17.96 -8.41 -18.41
C GLU A 62 -18.00 -9.76 -19.12
N ALA A 63 -17.07 -9.97 -20.05
CA ALA A 63 -16.90 -11.27 -20.68
C ALA A 63 -16.54 -12.35 -19.66
N TRP A 64 -15.60 -12.05 -18.76
CA TRP A 64 -15.16 -12.99 -17.74
C TRP A 64 -16.30 -13.40 -16.81
N HIS A 65 -17.10 -12.46 -16.32
CA HIS A 65 -18.23 -12.77 -15.44
C HIS A 65 -19.31 -13.58 -16.15
N ARG A 66 -19.61 -13.30 -17.42
CA ARG A 66 -20.55 -14.09 -18.21
C ARG A 66 -20.08 -15.56 -18.32
N ASP A 67 -18.82 -15.77 -18.64
CA ASP A 67 -18.26 -17.11 -18.82
C ASP A 67 -18.13 -17.83 -17.47
N ASN A 68 -17.73 -17.11 -16.42
CA ASN A 68 -17.63 -17.67 -15.06
C ASN A 68 -18.99 -17.99 -14.45
N VAL A 69 -20.06 -17.25 -14.77
CA VAL A 69 -21.43 -17.61 -14.34
C VAL A 69 -21.89 -18.92 -14.99
N ALA A 70 -21.48 -19.17 -16.25
CA ALA A 70 -21.83 -20.40 -16.96
C ALA A 70 -21.13 -21.63 -16.36
N SER A 71 -19.84 -21.52 -16.02
CA SER A 71 -19.05 -22.64 -15.48
C SER A 71 -19.13 -22.75 -13.94
N ASN A 72 -19.14 -21.61 -13.24
CA ASN A 72 -19.01 -21.50 -11.78
C ASN A 72 -20.13 -20.63 -11.20
N GLY A 73 -21.36 -20.77 -11.70
CA GLY A 73 -22.51 -20.00 -11.22
C GLY A 73 -22.74 -20.12 -9.70
N GLY A 74 -22.30 -21.22 -9.10
CA GLY A 74 -22.30 -21.48 -7.65
C GLY A 74 -21.67 -20.38 -6.81
N ASP A 75 -20.60 -19.75 -7.32
CA ASP A 75 -19.83 -18.71 -6.62
C ASP A 75 -20.60 -17.41 -6.43
N TYR A 76 -21.56 -17.17 -7.32
CA TYR A 76 -22.40 -15.98 -7.31
C TYR A 76 -23.60 -16.20 -6.41
N SER A 77 -23.98 -15.13 -5.70
CA SER A 77 -25.26 -15.07 -5.01
C SER A 77 -26.41 -15.37 -5.98
N PHE A 78 -27.53 -15.87 -5.46
CA PHE A 78 -28.68 -16.27 -6.29
C PHE A 78 -29.15 -15.14 -7.24
N ILE A 79 -29.05 -13.88 -6.81
CA ILE A 79 -29.46 -12.72 -7.61
C ILE A 79 -28.44 -12.42 -8.72
N SER A 80 -27.14 -12.51 -8.45
CA SER A 80 -26.09 -12.24 -9.44
C SER A 80 -25.95 -13.36 -10.48
N ARG A 81 -26.33 -14.59 -10.13
CA ARG A 81 -26.30 -15.76 -11.03
C ARG A 81 -27.15 -15.61 -12.29
N PHE A 82 -28.26 -14.89 -12.23
CA PHE A 82 -29.16 -14.72 -13.38
C PHE A 82 -28.90 -13.43 -14.17
N ARG A 83 -27.91 -12.62 -13.79
CA ARG A 83 -27.68 -11.25 -14.31
C ARG A 83 -26.20 -10.90 -14.40
N SER A 84 -25.43 -11.65 -15.21
CA SER A 84 -24.00 -11.35 -15.42
C SER A 84 -23.77 -9.95 -16.00
N ASP A 85 -24.67 -9.48 -16.85
CA ASP A 85 -24.77 -8.09 -17.36
C ASP A 85 -24.76 -7.06 -16.22
N ARG A 86 -25.54 -7.32 -15.16
CA ARG A 86 -25.62 -6.44 -13.99
C ARG A 86 -24.41 -6.56 -13.09
N VAL A 87 -23.76 -7.72 -12.99
CA VAL A 87 -22.55 -7.91 -12.18
C VAL A 87 -21.44 -6.97 -12.66
N ALA A 88 -21.17 -6.98 -13.97
CA ALA A 88 -20.17 -6.09 -14.56
C ALA A 88 -20.56 -4.60 -14.43
N GLN A 89 -21.85 -4.29 -14.58
CA GLN A 89 -22.35 -2.93 -14.36
C GLN A 89 -22.14 -2.45 -12.91
N PHE A 90 -22.47 -3.29 -11.91
CA PHE A 90 -22.25 -2.97 -10.50
C PHE A 90 -20.78 -2.81 -10.18
N GLN A 91 -19.91 -3.65 -10.76
CA GLN A 91 -18.47 -3.54 -10.63
C GLN A 91 -17.98 -2.18 -11.14
N ARG A 92 -18.33 -1.80 -12.38
CA ARG A 92 -17.91 -0.53 -13.01
C ARG A 92 -18.35 0.71 -12.23
N LEU A 93 -19.51 0.64 -11.57
CA LEU A 93 -20.05 1.74 -10.75
C LEU A 93 -19.45 1.80 -9.34
N GLY A 94 -18.79 0.73 -8.88
CA GLY A 94 -18.18 0.66 -7.57
C GLY A 94 -16.88 1.46 -7.51
N VAL A 95 -16.63 2.14 -6.38
CA VAL A 95 -15.42 2.95 -6.15
C VAL A 95 -14.14 2.14 -6.33
N SER A 96 -14.11 0.88 -5.91
CA SER A 96 -12.95 0.00 -6.07
C SER A 96 -12.85 -0.65 -7.45
N LYS A 97 -13.92 -0.60 -8.25
CA LYS A 97 -14.06 -1.34 -9.51
C LYS A 97 -13.75 -2.85 -9.39
N VAL A 98 -13.90 -3.42 -8.19
CA VAL A 98 -13.68 -4.85 -7.91
C VAL A 98 -14.99 -5.51 -7.51
N TYR A 99 -15.32 -6.64 -8.13
CA TYR A 99 -16.44 -7.48 -7.71
C TYR A 99 -15.92 -8.73 -6.97
N PHE A 100 -16.45 -9.00 -5.78
CA PHE A 100 -16.00 -10.12 -4.95
C PHE A 100 -17.01 -11.26 -4.91
N ASN A 101 -16.51 -12.49 -5.12
CA ASN A 101 -17.16 -13.72 -4.68
C ASN A 101 -16.48 -14.22 -3.42
N THR A 102 -17.23 -14.77 -2.46
CA THR A 102 -16.74 -15.16 -1.14
C THR A 102 -17.27 -16.54 -0.76
N MET A 103 -16.58 -17.21 0.16
CA MET A 103 -16.93 -18.57 0.61
C MET A 103 -16.97 -19.57 -0.54
N VAL A 104 -16.08 -19.39 -1.52
CA VAL A 104 -15.94 -20.33 -2.64
C VAL A 104 -15.05 -21.48 -2.18
N PRO A 105 -15.55 -22.73 -2.16
CA PRO A 105 -14.79 -23.88 -1.69
C PRO A 105 -13.63 -24.19 -2.65
N LEU A 106 -12.49 -24.61 -2.09
CA LEU A 106 -11.34 -25.15 -2.81
C LEU A 106 -11.29 -26.66 -2.66
N ASP A 107 -10.89 -27.36 -3.72
CA ASP A 107 -10.66 -28.80 -3.88
C ASP A 107 -11.71 -29.72 -3.22
N ASP A 108 -11.64 -29.90 -1.89
CA ASP A 108 -12.38 -30.87 -1.09
C ASP A 108 -13.43 -30.24 -0.15
N GLY A 109 -13.64 -28.93 -0.24
CA GLY A 109 -14.62 -28.18 0.58
C GLY A 109 -14.17 -27.89 2.02
N ARG A 110 -12.93 -28.20 2.39
CA ARG A 110 -12.36 -27.90 3.72
C ARG A 110 -11.65 -26.56 3.78
N GLN A 111 -11.37 -25.97 2.62
CA GLN A 111 -10.76 -24.65 2.49
C GLN A 111 -11.68 -23.75 1.66
N TYR A 112 -11.80 -22.50 2.07
CA TYR A 112 -12.59 -21.50 1.36
C TYR A 112 -11.70 -20.37 0.88
N CYS A 113 -12.09 -19.75 -0.22
CA CYS A 113 -11.51 -18.51 -0.70
C CYS A 113 -12.55 -17.42 -0.90
N LYS A 114 -12.04 -16.20 -0.95
CA LYS A 114 -12.69 -15.03 -1.51
C LYS A 114 -11.81 -14.53 -2.64
N TYR A 115 -12.39 -14.31 -3.81
CA TYR A 115 -11.68 -13.74 -4.93
C TYR A 115 -12.40 -12.48 -5.43
N GLY A 116 -11.63 -11.43 -5.66
CA GLY A 116 -12.05 -10.23 -6.37
C GLY A 116 -11.73 -10.34 -7.84
N VAL A 117 -12.52 -9.71 -8.71
CA VAL A 117 -12.25 -9.57 -10.14
C VAL A 117 -12.07 -8.09 -10.44
N VAL A 118 -10.98 -7.73 -11.11
CA VAL A 118 -10.68 -6.36 -11.55
C VAL A 118 -10.15 -6.38 -12.98
N SER A 119 -10.44 -5.34 -13.76
CA SER A 119 -9.81 -5.21 -15.08
C SER A 119 -8.33 -4.84 -14.95
N GLU A 120 -7.51 -5.23 -15.91
CA GLU A 120 -6.13 -4.77 -16.00
C GLU A 120 -6.03 -3.24 -16.08
N GLU A 121 -6.94 -2.60 -16.82
CA GLU A 121 -7.00 -1.14 -16.97
C GLU A 121 -7.26 -0.45 -15.63
N ASP A 122 -8.27 -0.89 -14.89
CA ASP A 122 -8.64 -0.31 -13.60
C ASP A 122 -7.56 -0.55 -12.54
N LEU A 123 -6.88 -1.71 -12.57
CA LEU A 123 -5.73 -1.99 -11.70
C LEU A 123 -4.59 -1.01 -11.95
N ARG A 124 -4.23 -0.78 -13.21
CA ARG A 124 -3.17 0.16 -13.59
C ARG A 124 -3.55 1.58 -13.21
N GLU A 125 -4.78 1.99 -13.51
CA GLU A 125 -5.29 3.31 -13.13
C GLU A 125 -5.20 3.53 -11.62
N ASP A 126 -5.69 2.59 -10.80
CA ASP A 126 -5.64 2.72 -9.34
C ASP A 126 -4.19 2.74 -8.83
N ILE A 127 -3.28 1.97 -9.42
CA ILE A 127 -1.86 1.98 -9.03
C ILE A 127 -1.15 3.29 -9.42
N ASP A 128 -1.31 3.73 -10.66
CA ASP A 128 -0.55 4.87 -11.20
C ASP A 128 -1.10 6.21 -10.69
N THR A 129 -2.40 6.27 -10.37
CA THR A 129 -3.08 7.53 -10.00
C THR A 129 -3.69 7.55 -8.60
N TRP A 130 -3.75 6.40 -7.91
CA TRP A 130 -4.48 6.25 -6.65
C TRP A 130 -5.94 6.70 -6.76
N SER A 131 -6.60 6.39 -7.90
CA SER A 131 -7.97 6.82 -8.22
C SER A 131 -8.98 6.46 -7.12
N SER A 132 -8.82 5.30 -6.49
CA SER A 132 -9.56 4.88 -5.30
C SER A 132 -8.66 4.58 -4.10
N LEU A 133 -7.38 4.28 -4.36
CA LEU A 133 -6.39 3.74 -3.41
C LEU A 133 -6.79 2.37 -2.83
N TYR A 134 -7.85 1.74 -3.33
CA TYR A 134 -8.39 0.51 -2.77
C TYR A 134 -7.47 -0.68 -3.05
N VAL A 135 -7.16 -0.93 -4.32
CA VAL A 135 -6.27 -2.03 -4.72
C VAL A 135 -4.83 -1.60 -4.55
N ALA A 136 -4.47 -0.39 -5.00
CA ALA A 136 -3.12 0.16 -4.84
C ALA A 136 -2.67 0.15 -3.38
N GLY A 137 -3.54 0.59 -2.47
CA GLY A 137 -3.29 0.54 -1.03
C GLY A 137 -3.17 -0.88 -0.47
N ARG A 138 -3.89 -1.86 -1.03
CA ARG A 138 -3.67 -3.27 -0.68
C ARG A 138 -2.28 -3.74 -1.09
N LEU A 139 -1.79 -3.29 -2.25
CA LEU A 139 -0.49 -3.69 -2.82
C LEU A 139 0.70 -2.94 -2.21
N HIS A 140 0.46 -1.99 -1.29
CA HIS A 140 1.50 -1.46 -0.39
C HIS A 140 1.92 -2.48 0.68
N LYS A 141 1.11 -3.50 0.94
CA LYS A 141 1.38 -4.56 1.93
C LYS A 141 1.87 -5.82 1.23
N PRO A 142 2.47 -6.79 1.95
CA PRO A 142 2.88 -8.05 1.36
C PRO A 142 1.73 -8.77 0.62
N PHE A 143 2.07 -9.28 -0.56
CA PHE A 143 1.23 -10.12 -1.42
C PHE A 143 2.12 -11.09 -2.21
N LEU A 144 1.52 -12.16 -2.72
CA LEU A 144 2.08 -13.04 -3.73
C LEU A 144 1.41 -12.73 -5.07
N CYS A 145 2.15 -12.83 -6.16
CA CYS A 145 1.61 -12.61 -7.49
C CYS A 145 2.07 -13.72 -8.44
N PHE A 146 1.11 -14.23 -9.22
CA PHE A 146 1.32 -15.18 -10.30
C PHE A 146 0.80 -14.55 -11.60
N SER A 147 1.67 -14.48 -12.62
CA SER A 147 1.26 -14.07 -13.97
C SER A 147 0.98 -15.31 -14.81
N SER A 148 -0.12 -15.28 -15.57
CA SER A 148 -0.43 -16.32 -16.55
C SER A 148 0.65 -16.40 -17.62
N SER A 149 1.01 -17.61 -18.03
CA SER A 149 1.91 -17.86 -19.17
C SER A 149 1.23 -17.64 -20.51
N GLU A 150 -0.11 -17.78 -20.58
CA GLU A 150 -0.88 -17.66 -21.82
C GLU A 150 -1.24 -16.21 -22.14
N GLN A 151 -1.58 -15.42 -21.10
CA GLN A 151 -1.98 -14.03 -21.23
C GLN A 151 -1.31 -13.15 -20.18
N PRO A 152 0.05 -13.06 -20.18
CA PRO A 152 0.78 -12.30 -19.19
C PRO A 152 0.43 -10.81 -19.22
N MET A 153 0.63 -10.15 -18.08
CA MET A 153 0.59 -8.70 -17.99
C MET A 153 1.96 -8.11 -18.26
N ASP A 154 2.02 -7.05 -19.06
CA ASP A 154 3.25 -6.32 -19.32
C ASP A 154 3.69 -5.48 -18.11
N ASP A 155 4.99 -5.43 -17.81
CA ASP A 155 5.58 -4.58 -16.76
C ASP A 155 4.91 -4.69 -15.37
N LEU A 156 4.50 -5.90 -14.99
CA LEU A 156 3.80 -6.10 -13.72
C LEU A 156 4.68 -5.77 -12.50
N GLU A 157 5.97 -6.15 -12.54
CA GLU A 157 6.92 -5.84 -11.47
C GLU A 157 7.18 -4.34 -11.36
N GLY A 158 7.40 -3.65 -12.48
CA GLY A 158 7.61 -2.20 -12.50
C GLY A 158 6.38 -1.43 -12.02
N LEU A 159 5.17 -1.91 -12.34
CA LEU A 159 3.91 -1.35 -11.83
C LEU A 159 3.87 -1.41 -10.29
N PHE A 160 4.23 -2.56 -9.69
CA PHE A 160 4.27 -2.71 -8.24
C PHE A 160 5.37 -1.87 -7.58
N GLU A 161 6.54 -1.77 -8.21
CA GLU A 161 7.64 -0.95 -7.71
C GLU A 161 7.27 0.54 -7.67
N ARG A 162 6.67 1.06 -8.76
CA ARG A 162 6.19 2.45 -8.82
C ARG A 162 5.18 2.76 -7.72
N ASN A 163 4.21 1.86 -7.49
CA ASN A 163 3.23 2.02 -6.43
C ASN A 163 3.88 2.15 -5.04
N ARG A 164 4.84 1.25 -4.76
CA ARG A 164 5.55 1.22 -3.47
C ARG A 164 6.44 2.45 -3.30
N LEU A 165 7.11 2.90 -4.36
CA LEU A 165 7.91 4.12 -4.32
C LEU A 165 7.04 5.36 -4.07
N ALA A 166 5.86 5.44 -4.69
CA ALA A 166 4.88 6.47 -4.42
C ALA A 166 4.42 6.44 -2.95
N ALA A 167 4.18 5.26 -2.39
CA ALA A 167 3.81 5.09 -0.99
C ALA A 167 4.90 5.57 -0.02
N VAL A 168 6.18 5.26 -0.31
CA VAL A 168 7.33 5.77 0.47
C VAL A 168 7.36 7.29 0.44
N ARG A 169 7.26 7.90 -0.75
CA ARG A 169 7.28 9.36 -0.92
C ARG A 169 6.13 10.04 -0.17
N ALA A 170 4.92 9.51 -0.29
CA ALA A 170 3.76 10.03 0.42
C ALA A 170 3.94 9.94 1.95
N ALA A 171 4.41 8.80 2.45
CA ALA A 171 4.65 8.62 3.88
C ALA A 171 5.73 9.59 4.42
N LEU A 172 6.82 9.81 3.68
CA LEU A 172 7.86 10.78 4.04
C LEU A 172 7.34 12.23 3.98
N LEU A 173 6.48 12.58 3.01
CA LEU A 173 5.85 13.90 2.95
C LEU A 173 4.94 14.16 4.16
N LEU A 174 4.20 13.14 4.62
CA LEU A 174 3.27 13.26 5.74
C LEU A 174 3.96 13.25 7.12
N HIS A 175 5.05 12.50 7.27
CA HIS A 175 5.70 12.29 8.58
C HIS A 175 7.09 12.93 8.72
N GLY A 176 7.65 13.48 7.64
CA GLY A 176 8.98 14.06 7.60
C GLY A 176 10.10 13.05 7.32
N PRO A 177 11.32 13.53 6.99
CA PRO A 177 12.45 12.68 6.60
C PRO A 177 13.09 11.92 7.78
N GLU A 178 12.94 12.40 9.01
CA GLU A 178 13.55 11.81 10.22
C GLU A 178 12.68 10.71 10.88
N VAL A 179 11.67 10.20 10.15
CA VAL A 179 10.76 9.17 10.66
C VAL A 179 11.50 7.84 10.86
N SER A 180 11.26 7.17 12.01
CA SER A 180 11.85 5.85 12.24
C SER A 180 11.31 4.82 11.24
N VAL A 181 12.09 3.80 10.90
CA VAL A 181 11.66 2.74 9.96
C VAL A 181 10.33 2.10 10.38
N GLY A 182 10.15 1.82 11.67
CA GLY A 182 8.89 1.25 12.18
C GLY A 182 7.69 2.19 12.03
N GLN A 183 7.88 3.51 12.17
CA GLN A 183 6.83 4.50 11.92
C GLN A 183 6.57 4.69 10.43
N LEU A 184 7.61 4.63 9.59
CA LEU A 184 7.48 4.72 8.14
C LEU A 184 6.67 3.54 7.58
N LEU A 185 6.94 2.32 8.03
CA LEU A 185 6.17 1.14 7.63
C LEU A 185 4.70 1.23 8.08
N GLN A 186 4.46 1.77 9.27
CA GLN A 186 3.10 2.03 9.76
C GLN A 186 2.39 3.09 8.92
N ALA A 187 3.08 4.18 8.56
CA ALA A 187 2.55 5.25 7.72
C ALA A 187 2.17 4.71 6.33
N ILE A 188 3.06 3.96 5.69
CA ILE A 188 2.82 3.31 4.39
C ILE A 188 1.61 2.37 4.45
N CYS A 189 1.56 1.47 5.43
CA CYS A 189 0.42 0.57 5.60
C CYS A 189 -0.88 1.35 5.85
N GLY A 190 -0.79 2.47 6.59
CA GLY A 190 -1.88 3.35 6.96
C GLY A 190 -2.52 4.12 5.80
N LEU A 191 -1.79 4.39 4.71
CA LEU A 191 -2.31 5.10 3.53
C LEU A 191 -3.61 4.46 3.00
N SER A 192 -3.63 3.12 3.00
CA SER A 192 -4.76 2.32 2.52
C SER A 192 -5.95 2.20 3.49
N TYR A 193 -5.80 2.67 4.73
CA TYR A 193 -6.82 2.60 5.78
C TYR A 193 -7.41 3.98 6.13
N GLY A 194 -6.84 5.06 5.59
CA GLY A 194 -7.33 6.40 5.82
C GLY A 194 -7.07 7.29 4.61
N GLY A 195 -8.13 7.63 3.88
CA GLY A 195 -8.20 8.95 3.28
C GLY A 195 -8.02 9.94 4.43
N ASP A 196 -6.85 10.59 4.47
CA ASP A 196 -6.31 11.29 5.63
C ASP A 196 -7.33 12.18 6.35
N ILE A 197 -7.51 11.94 7.65
CA ILE A 197 -8.19 12.83 8.57
C ILE A 197 -7.31 12.85 9.79
N ARG A 198 -6.30 13.75 9.80
CA ARG A 198 -5.40 14.06 10.93
C ARG A 198 -5.91 13.45 12.24
N VAL A 199 -5.39 12.27 12.56
CA VAL A 199 -5.49 11.56 13.86
C VAL A 199 -6.89 11.13 14.32
N GLY A 200 -7.92 11.07 13.47
CA GLY A 200 -9.15 10.41 13.92
C GLY A 200 -10.31 10.46 12.96
N ILE A 201 -10.69 9.30 12.44
CA ILE A 201 -12.04 8.74 12.56
C ILE A 201 -11.93 7.21 12.32
N ALA A 202 -12.25 6.45 13.36
CA ALA A 202 -12.93 5.15 13.31
C ALA A 202 -12.29 3.93 12.60
N GLU A 203 -11.02 3.56 12.85
CA GLU A 203 -10.62 2.14 12.69
C GLU A 203 -9.78 1.64 13.88
N LYS A 204 -9.89 0.33 14.18
CA LYS A 204 -9.26 -0.34 15.33
C LYS A 204 -7.78 0.05 15.43
N PRO A 205 -7.36 0.80 16.47
CA PRO A 205 -5.99 1.32 16.62
C PRO A 205 -4.87 0.28 16.56
N GLY A 206 -5.20 -1.02 16.68
CA GLY A 206 -4.25 -2.12 16.66
C GLY A 206 -4.03 -2.79 15.30
N LYS A 207 -4.78 -2.48 14.24
CA LYS A 207 -4.70 -3.26 12.98
C LYS A 207 -3.43 -2.98 12.18
N VAL A 208 -3.09 -1.70 11.97
CA VAL A 208 -1.85 -1.31 11.28
C VAL A 208 -0.63 -1.78 12.07
N LYS A 209 -0.62 -1.52 13.38
CA LYS A 209 0.43 -2.02 14.28
C LYS A 209 0.53 -3.54 14.24
N GLY A 210 -0.60 -4.25 14.22
CA GLY A 210 -0.67 -5.70 14.10
C GLY A 210 -0.09 -6.22 12.79
N ILE A 211 -0.36 -5.57 11.65
CA ILE A 211 0.24 -5.91 10.35
C ILE A 211 1.75 -5.74 10.41
N VAL A 212 2.24 -4.59 10.88
CA VAL A 212 3.68 -4.32 10.95
C VAL A 212 4.38 -5.26 11.94
N SER A 213 3.74 -5.59 13.06
CA SER A 213 4.29 -6.57 14.02
C SER A 213 4.29 -8.00 13.48
N ALA A 214 3.28 -8.40 12.71
CA ALA A 214 3.18 -9.76 12.18
C ALA A 214 4.00 -9.99 10.90
N GLN A 215 4.16 -8.95 10.07
CA GLN A 215 4.78 -9.03 8.73
C GLN A 215 5.93 -8.03 8.56
N GLY A 216 6.59 -7.67 9.66
CA GLY A 216 7.60 -6.61 9.67
C GLY A 216 8.81 -6.93 8.81
N LEU A 217 9.24 -8.19 8.74
CA LEU A 217 10.38 -8.61 7.94
C LEU A 217 10.06 -8.56 6.44
N GLU A 218 8.87 -8.99 6.05
CA GLU A 218 8.37 -8.93 4.68
C GLU A 218 8.18 -7.47 4.24
N LEU A 219 7.63 -6.63 5.10
CA LEU A 219 7.54 -5.19 4.84
C LEU A 219 8.91 -4.56 4.68
N LEU A 220 9.87 -4.90 5.54
CA LEU A 220 11.25 -4.41 5.41
C LEU A 220 11.87 -4.87 4.09
N SER A 221 11.71 -6.12 3.68
CA SER A 221 12.27 -6.62 2.42
C SER A 221 11.66 -5.92 1.20
N LEU A 222 10.38 -5.54 1.25
CA LEU A 222 9.72 -4.76 0.20
C LEU A 222 10.26 -3.33 0.09
N TYR A 223 10.49 -2.67 1.22
CA TYR A 223 10.74 -1.22 1.24
C TYR A 223 12.20 -0.82 1.38
N LEU A 224 13.05 -1.62 2.02
CA LEU A 224 14.48 -1.29 2.19
C LEU A 224 15.20 -0.96 0.87
N PRO A 225 14.99 -1.71 -0.24
CA PRO A 225 15.61 -1.36 -1.52
C PRO A 225 15.15 -0.01 -2.06
N LEU A 226 13.89 0.36 -1.81
CA LEU A 226 13.26 1.58 -2.33
C LEU A 226 13.62 2.83 -1.54
N LEU A 227 13.95 2.69 -0.26
CA LEU A 227 14.35 3.82 0.58
C LEU A 227 15.60 4.51 0.04
N ARG A 228 16.56 3.75 -0.51
CA ARG A 228 17.75 4.33 -1.13
C ARG A 228 17.39 5.23 -2.32
N SER A 229 16.43 4.81 -3.14
CA SER A 229 15.96 5.56 -4.30
C SER A 229 15.07 6.75 -3.92
N ALA A 230 14.31 6.64 -2.82
CA ALA A 230 13.42 7.69 -2.35
C ALA A 230 14.15 8.83 -1.61
N LEU A 231 15.27 8.52 -0.96
CA LEU A 231 16.09 9.47 -0.18
C LEU A 231 17.15 10.21 -1.02
N VAL A 232 17.23 9.96 -2.32
CA VAL A 232 18.02 10.84 -3.22
C VAL A 232 17.28 12.16 -3.32
N LEU A 233 17.58 13.05 -2.37
CA LEU A 233 17.31 14.47 -2.51
C LEU A 233 18.20 15.03 -3.63
N PRO A 234 17.79 16.11 -4.32
CA PRO A 234 18.65 16.78 -5.29
C PRO A 234 20.02 17.09 -4.66
N PRO A 235 21.12 17.03 -5.43
CA PRO A 235 22.46 17.25 -4.90
C PRO A 235 22.67 18.62 -4.20
N ASP A 236 21.74 19.56 -4.36
CA ASP A 236 21.82 20.93 -3.82
C ASP A 236 20.95 21.21 -2.58
N THR A 237 20.43 20.19 -1.89
CA THR A 237 19.77 20.41 -0.58
C THR A 237 20.82 20.75 0.49
N HIS A 238 21.23 22.01 0.55
CA HIS A 238 21.97 22.56 1.68
C HIS A 238 21.10 22.48 2.93
N ILE A 239 21.40 21.51 3.80
CA ILE A 239 20.91 21.50 5.18
C ILE A 239 21.56 22.69 5.86
N SER A 240 20.81 23.77 6.02
CA SER A 240 21.24 24.92 6.81
C SER A 240 21.23 24.47 8.27
N HIS A 241 22.41 24.35 8.87
CA HIS A 241 22.51 24.12 10.32
C HIS A 241 21.84 25.30 11.05
N PRO A 242 20.95 25.05 12.03
CA PRO A 242 20.46 26.12 12.87
C PRO A 242 21.66 26.71 13.64
N HIS A 243 21.86 28.02 13.46
CA HIS A 243 22.86 28.78 14.18
C HIS A 243 22.66 28.57 15.68
N PRO A 244 23.70 28.22 16.47
CA PRO A 244 23.56 28.18 17.91
C PRO A 244 23.21 29.59 18.40
N HIS A 245 22.08 29.69 19.10
CA HIS A 245 21.71 30.91 19.83
C HIS A 245 22.91 31.38 20.66
N HIS A 246 23.45 32.54 20.32
CA HIS A 246 24.38 33.24 21.20
C HIS A 246 23.65 33.51 22.52
N GLN A 247 24.07 32.82 23.58
CA GLN A 247 23.80 33.23 24.95
C GLN A 247 24.38 34.62 25.16
N HIS A 248 23.51 35.61 25.37
CA HIS A 248 23.92 36.89 25.92
C HIS A 248 24.10 36.70 27.43
N THR A 249 25.36 36.53 27.82
CA THR A 249 25.84 36.77 29.18
C THR A 249 26.95 37.81 29.11
N MET A 250 26.76 38.93 29.81
CA MET A 250 27.74 39.52 30.73
C MET A 250 27.13 40.79 31.35
N ALA A 251 27.26 40.85 32.68
CA ALA A 251 26.89 41.94 33.56
C ALA A 251 27.98 43.02 33.64
N ASP A 252 27.59 44.21 34.12
CA ASP A 252 28.29 45.22 34.94
C ASP A 252 29.80 45.46 34.69
N THR A 253 30.36 46.67 34.50
CA THR A 253 30.27 47.96 35.26
C THR A 253 31.29 48.96 34.60
N PRO A 254 31.62 50.17 35.14
CA PRO A 254 30.97 51.49 35.13
C PRO A 254 31.86 52.62 34.49
N HIS A 255 31.52 53.90 34.79
CA HIS A 255 32.23 55.20 34.57
C HIS A 255 31.77 56.02 33.33
N GLN A 256 31.67 57.35 33.33
CA GLN A 256 31.44 58.45 34.29
C GLN A 256 31.36 59.73 33.42
N HIS A 257 30.48 60.67 33.79
CA HIS A 257 30.52 62.14 33.57
C HIS A 257 30.88 62.77 32.20
N THR A 258 29.93 63.58 31.67
CA THR A 258 30.08 65.01 31.26
C THR A 258 28.69 65.52 30.81
N GLU A 259 28.00 66.31 31.64
CA GLU A 259 27.87 67.79 31.63
C GLU A 259 26.88 68.38 30.60
N ALA A 260 25.78 68.94 31.15
CA ALA A 260 25.01 70.16 30.82
C ALA A 260 24.66 70.57 29.37
N ASP A 261 23.35 70.50 29.05
CA ASP A 261 22.35 71.55 28.68
C ASP A 261 22.81 72.97 28.19
N PRO A 262 21.97 73.86 27.58
CA PRO A 262 20.68 73.76 26.85
C PRO A 262 20.69 74.52 25.50
N HIS A 263 19.64 74.41 24.67
CA HIS A 263 18.97 75.56 24.01
C HIS A 263 17.77 75.14 23.11
N ALA A 264 16.60 75.73 23.41
CA ALA A 264 15.56 76.27 22.51
C ALA A 264 14.96 75.36 21.40
N THR A 265 13.65 75.25 21.20
CA THR A 265 12.55 76.22 21.36
C THR A 265 11.21 75.49 21.19
N GLU A 266 10.22 75.84 22.00
CA GLU A 266 8.80 75.68 21.71
C GLU A 266 8.37 76.72 20.65
N GLU A 267 7.46 76.37 19.73
CA GLU A 267 6.25 77.16 19.41
C GLU A 267 5.36 76.48 18.35
N GLU A 268 4.06 76.44 18.67
CA GLU A 268 2.85 76.57 17.82
C GLU A 268 2.63 75.56 16.66
N THR A 269 1.51 74.83 16.55
CA THR A 269 0.08 75.14 16.81
C THR A 269 -0.72 73.84 16.99
#